data_AF-A0A3A8TJZ6-F1
#
_entry.id   AF-A0A3A8TJZ6-F1
#
_cell.length_a   1.000
_cell.length_b   1.000
_cell.length_c   1.000
_cell.angle_alpha   90.00
_cell.angle_beta   90.00
_cell.angle_gamma   90.00
#
_symmetry.space_group_name_H-M   'P 1'
#
loop_
_entity.id
_entity.type
_entity.pdbx_description
1 polymer ?
#
loop_
_entity_poly.entity_id
_entity_poly.type
_entity_poly.pdbx_seq_one_letter_code
_entity_poly.pdbx_strand_id
1 'polypeptide(L)'
;MKRRPEDLVVFLGPSLPAAEARRIAPCTVLPPARQGDVWRALSLKPRALVLVDGVFEAQPSVWHHELLAALEAGVAVFGGGSMGALRASELSEHGVVGVGRIFGWYRDGVAVDDSEVALLHADAEHGWRPLTVPLVNVRHAAELALKARVLGRAGAKALVDAAAGVFYQERTWPRIREAVEPAWTRPVREAWDAWFSGGVEDLKRLDAIECVRTGAEFVSRAPPMQPGVRRNPSSLVRRRRLMEDVTRVGSRAVDSGRVMELLRGAPDAAAWAEAGLRRALLAGWARSLGLDATEEEIAAEEAAWWNERKVRASRREAFLAANGLDALELRRLCEARALERLALKHASRFLPDGPSWDEALASEARMGGQWEQAARALAEADDASDEGE
;
A
#
# COMPACT_ATOMS: atom_id res chain seq x y z
N MET A 1 -3.81 21.76 17.70
CA MET A 1 -4.53 20.50 17.41
C MET A 1 -4.03 19.44 18.38
N LYS A 2 -4.90 18.71 19.11
CA LYS A 2 -4.45 17.62 20.01
C LYS A 2 -3.89 16.48 19.16
N ARG A 3 -2.69 15.98 19.48
CA ARG A 3 -2.04 14.86 18.78
C ARG A 3 -2.80 13.57 19.07
N ARG A 4 -3.24 12.86 18.03
CA ARG A 4 -3.90 11.57 18.21
C ARG A 4 -2.99 10.44 17.72
N PRO A 5 -2.89 9.30 18.44
CA PRO A 5 -2.02 8.19 18.03
C PRO A 5 -2.31 7.66 16.63
N GLU A 6 -3.55 7.76 16.14
CA GLU A 6 -3.95 7.34 14.79
C GLU A 6 -3.42 8.25 13.67
N ASP A 7 -3.01 9.48 13.97
CA ASP A 7 -2.49 10.40 12.96
C ASP A 7 -1.09 9.96 12.44
N LEU A 8 -0.38 9.12 13.19
CA LEU A 8 0.93 8.58 12.84
C LEU A 8 0.96 7.06 13.02
N VAL A 9 1.08 6.33 11.91
CA VAL A 9 1.27 4.87 11.91
C VAL A 9 2.73 4.55 11.68
N VAL A 10 3.30 3.62 12.47
CA VAL A 10 4.71 3.21 12.39
C VAL A 10 4.80 1.69 12.29
N PHE A 11 5.38 1.17 11.20
CA PHE A 11 5.72 -0.26 11.06
C PHE A 11 7.11 -0.53 11.62
N LEU A 12 7.16 -1.32 12.70
CA LEU A 12 8.36 -1.43 13.52
C LEU A 12 8.47 -2.80 14.21
N GLY A 13 9.69 -3.30 14.36
CA GLY A 13 9.99 -4.48 15.17
C GLY A 13 11.43 -4.47 15.67
N PRO A 14 12.36 -5.19 15.00
CA PRO A 14 13.71 -5.39 15.52
C PRO A 14 14.56 -4.13 15.64
N SER A 15 14.26 -3.07 14.86
CA SER A 15 15.12 -1.87 14.85
C SER A 15 14.89 -0.99 16.08
N LEU A 16 13.69 -0.96 16.66
CA LEU A 16 13.38 -0.15 17.85
C LEU A 16 12.19 -0.73 18.61
N PRO A 17 12.25 -0.91 19.95
CA PRO A 17 11.10 -1.39 20.69
C PRO A 17 9.90 -0.44 20.60
N ALA A 18 8.69 -1.00 20.43
CA ALA A 18 7.45 -0.22 20.29
C ALA A 18 7.20 0.76 21.45
N ALA A 19 7.56 0.38 22.68
CA ALA A 19 7.44 1.24 23.86
C ALA A 19 8.30 2.52 23.74
N GLU A 20 9.43 2.44 23.05
CA GLU A 20 10.32 3.57 22.84
C GLU A 20 9.82 4.50 21.74
N ALA A 21 9.31 3.95 20.63
CA ALA A 21 8.65 4.75 19.60
C ALA A 21 7.49 5.57 20.18
N ARG A 22 6.70 4.98 21.08
CA ARG A 22 5.60 5.67 21.78
C ARG A 22 6.07 6.76 22.75
N ARG A 23 7.29 6.66 23.29
CA ARG A 23 7.90 7.74 24.09
C ARG A 23 8.36 8.91 23.22
N ILE A 24 8.75 8.65 21.98
CA ILE A 24 9.13 9.70 21.02
C ILE A 24 7.90 10.52 20.62
N ALA A 25 6.79 9.86 20.27
CA ALA A 25 5.56 10.52 19.88
C ALA A 25 4.32 9.63 20.11
N PRO A 26 3.12 10.22 20.30
CA PRO A 26 1.87 9.47 20.22
C PRO A 26 1.71 8.88 18.81
N CYS A 27 1.79 7.55 18.69
CA CYS A 27 1.69 6.85 17.42
C CYS A 27 1.07 5.46 17.58
N THR A 28 0.51 4.96 16.48
CA THR A 28 0.04 3.59 16.33
C THR A 28 1.20 2.75 15.80
N VAL A 29 1.77 1.90 16.67
CA VAL A 29 2.85 1.00 16.27
C VAL A 29 2.26 -0.32 15.79
N LEU A 30 2.54 -0.67 14.54
CA LEU A 30 2.21 -1.94 13.91
C LEU A 30 3.48 -2.82 13.81
N PRO A 31 3.34 -4.15 13.68
CA PRO A 31 4.48 -5.07 13.47
C PRO A 31 5.34 -4.69 12.26
N PRO A 32 6.49 -5.36 12.04
CA PRO A 32 7.21 -5.25 10.76
C PRO A 32 6.27 -5.51 9.58
N ALA A 33 6.24 -4.58 8.62
CA ALA A 33 5.32 -4.63 7.49
C ALA A 33 5.54 -5.87 6.60
N ARG A 34 4.44 -6.54 6.29
CA ARG A 34 4.35 -7.53 5.20
C ARG A 34 3.42 -7.04 4.10
N GLN A 35 3.35 -7.79 3.01
CA GLN A 35 2.43 -7.51 1.92
C GLN A 35 0.98 -7.30 2.43
N GLY A 36 0.36 -6.23 1.97
CA GLY A 36 -1.01 -5.82 2.27
C GLY A 36 -1.17 -5.03 3.56
N ASP A 37 -0.17 -5.02 4.46
CA ASP A 37 -0.30 -4.31 5.74
C ASP A 37 -0.44 -2.81 5.57
N VAL A 38 0.24 -2.22 4.57
CA VAL A 38 0.13 -0.78 4.33
C VAL A 38 -1.26 -0.44 3.82
N TRP A 39 -1.84 -1.25 2.90
CA TRP A 39 -3.24 -1.06 2.48
C TRP A 39 -4.19 -1.11 3.69
N ARG A 40 -4.05 -2.12 4.54
CA ARG A 40 -4.88 -2.25 5.75
C ARG A 40 -4.75 -1.05 6.69
N ALA A 41 -3.54 -0.51 6.83
CA ALA A 41 -3.26 0.65 7.66
C ALA A 41 -3.90 1.94 7.12
N LEU A 42 -4.12 2.08 5.81
CA LEU A 42 -4.82 3.24 5.24
C LEU A 42 -6.25 3.39 5.75
N SER A 43 -6.88 2.28 6.17
CA SER A 43 -8.19 2.31 6.82
C SER A 43 -8.21 3.06 8.16
N LEU A 44 -7.03 3.29 8.78
CA LEU A 44 -6.88 4.13 9.97
C LEU A 44 -6.86 5.63 9.63
N LYS A 45 -6.78 5.98 8.34
CA LYS A 45 -6.65 7.34 7.83
C LYS A 45 -5.51 8.13 8.49
N PRO A 46 -4.29 7.56 8.53
CA PRO A 46 -3.16 8.26 9.11
C PRO A 46 -2.83 9.51 8.30
N ARG A 47 -2.29 10.53 8.97
CA ARG A 47 -1.70 11.68 8.29
C ARG A 47 -0.30 11.38 7.77
N ALA A 48 0.42 10.53 8.49
CA ALA A 48 1.73 10.03 8.10
C ALA A 48 1.91 8.55 8.42
N LEU A 49 2.66 7.88 7.57
CA LEU A 49 3.06 6.49 7.70
C LEU A 49 4.58 6.42 7.70
N VAL A 50 5.14 5.81 8.73
CA VAL A 50 6.57 5.56 8.87
C VAL A 50 6.81 4.06 8.69
N LEU A 51 7.53 3.71 7.64
CA LEU A 51 8.01 2.35 7.43
C LEU A 51 9.44 2.28 7.96
N VAL A 52 9.66 1.51 9.02
CA VAL A 52 11.02 1.14 9.46
C VAL A 52 11.28 -0.29 9.05
N ASP A 53 10.61 -1.22 9.72
CA ASP A 53 10.85 -2.65 9.56
C ASP A 53 9.81 -3.32 8.68
N GLY A 54 10.24 -4.37 8.00
CA GLY A 54 9.35 -5.34 7.39
C GLY A 54 9.94 -6.73 7.41
N VAL A 55 9.17 -7.71 6.96
CA VAL A 55 9.54 -9.13 7.01
C VAL A 55 10.21 -9.60 5.72
N PHE A 56 11.18 -10.50 5.87
CA PHE A 56 11.89 -11.16 4.77
C PHE A 56 11.44 -12.62 4.61
N GLU A 57 11.66 -13.17 3.41
CA GLU A 57 11.51 -14.59 3.03
C GLU A 57 10.13 -15.21 3.24
N ALA A 58 9.88 -15.78 4.43
CA ALA A 58 8.75 -16.68 4.72
C ALA A 58 7.38 -16.01 4.52
N GLN A 59 7.37 -14.68 4.43
CA GLN A 59 6.21 -13.89 4.07
C GLN A 59 6.61 -12.87 3.00
N PRO A 60 5.74 -12.61 2.01
CA PRO A 60 6.00 -11.59 1.02
C PRO A 60 6.21 -10.23 1.70
N SER A 61 7.33 -9.58 1.38
CA SER A 61 7.66 -8.25 1.87
C SER A 61 6.67 -7.20 1.37
N VAL A 62 6.56 -6.10 2.11
CA VAL A 62 5.75 -4.95 1.71
C VAL A 62 6.09 -4.50 0.28
N TRP A 63 5.05 -4.32 -0.53
CA TRP A 63 5.21 -3.91 -1.92
C TRP A 63 5.34 -2.39 -2.06
N HIS A 64 6.20 -1.96 -3.00
CA HIS A 64 6.31 -0.55 -3.37
C HIS A 64 4.95 0.04 -3.80
N HIS A 65 4.09 -0.75 -4.43
CA HIS A 65 2.72 -0.36 -4.81
C HIS A 65 1.83 0.04 -3.63
N GLU A 66 2.08 -0.49 -2.42
CA GLU A 66 1.31 -0.11 -1.24
C GLU A 66 1.69 1.29 -0.75
N LEU A 67 2.97 1.63 -0.81
CA LEU A 67 3.46 2.96 -0.46
C LEU A 67 3.01 4.00 -1.49
N LEU A 68 2.98 3.64 -2.77
CA LEU A 68 2.39 4.49 -3.81
C LEU A 68 0.90 4.73 -3.57
N ALA A 69 0.15 3.71 -3.13
CA ALA A 69 -1.26 3.86 -2.76
C ALA A 69 -1.45 4.78 -1.54
N ALA A 70 -0.52 4.73 -0.57
CA ALA A 70 -0.54 5.66 0.57
C ALA A 70 -0.34 7.13 0.13
N LEU A 71 0.60 7.37 -0.78
CA LEU A 71 0.83 8.71 -1.36
C LEU A 71 -0.40 9.20 -2.16
N GLU A 72 -1.03 8.31 -2.95
CA GLU A 72 -2.29 8.62 -3.64
C GLU A 72 -3.41 9.00 -2.68
N ALA A 73 -3.48 8.37 -1.51
CA ALA A 73 -4.45 8.69 -0.47
C ALA A 73 -4.11 9.99 0.31
N GLY A 74 -3.02 10.68 -0.03
CA GLY A 74 -2.58 11.90 0.66
C GLY A 74 -1.93 11.64 2.02
N VAL A 75 -1.42 10.42 2.23
CA VAL A 75 -0.64 10.07 3.43
C VAL A 75 0.83 10.39 3.17
N ALA A 76 1.46 11.14 4.07
CA ALA A 76 2.91 11.36 4.00
C ALA A 76 3.65 10.07 4.36
N VAL A 77 4.56 9.60 3.50
CA VAL A 77 5.28 8.34 3.70
C VAL A 77 6.75 8.61 3.98
N PHE A 78 7.24 8.09 5.10
CA PHE A 78 8.64 8.16 5.51
C PHE A 78 9.22 6.75 5.61
N GLY A 79 10.46 6.55 5.13
CA GLY A 79 11.13 5.27 5.17
C GLY A 79 12.56 5.39 5.69
N GLY A 80 12.97 4.52 6.62
CA GLY A 80 14.33 4.54 7.18
C GLY A 80 14.70 3.27 7.95
N GLY A 81 15.95 3.17 8.40
CA GLY A 81 16.44 2.17 9.37
C GLY A 81 16.55 0.71 8.90
N SER A 82 15.71 0.24 7.99
CA SER A 82 15.63 -1.18 7.60
C SER A 82 14.99 -1.28 6.21
N MET A 83 14.02 -2.17 6.00
CA MET A 83 13.28 -2.27 4.72
C MET A 83 12.62 -0.94 4.31
N GLY A 84 12.29 -0.07 5.27
CA GLY A 84 11.84 1.29 4.97
C GLY A 84 12.86 2.14 4.22
N ALA A 85 14.15 2.00 4.53
CA ALA A 85 15.21 2.72 3.83
C ALA A 85 15.31 2.27 2.36
N LEU A 86 15.25 0.95 2.12
CA LEU A 86 15.23 0.35 0.78
C LEU A 86 14.03 0.84 -0.04
N ARG A 87 12.82 0.76 0.52
CA ARG A 87 11.62 1.25 -0.17
C ARG A 87 11.65 2.76 -0.41
N ALA A 88 12.25 3.53 0.49
CA ALA A 88 12.43 4.95 0.29
C ALA A 88 13.43 5.27 -0.82
N SER A 89 14.54 4.53 -0.96
CA SER A 89 15.48 4.73 -2.08
C SER A 89 14.82 4.45 -3.42
N GLU A 90 14.00 3.40 -3.52
CA GLU A 90 13.25 3.06 -4.73
C GLU A 90 12.16 4.09 -5.10
N LEU A 91 11.57 4.75 -4.10
CA LEU A 91 10.37 5.58 -4.28
C LEU A 91 10.57 7.06 -3.96
N SER A 92 11.82 7.49 -3.78
CA SER A 92 12.15 8.89 -3.46
C SER A 92 11.65 9.86 -4.55
N GLU A 93 11.84 9.51 -5.81
CA GLU A 93 11.34 10.27 -6.97
C GLU A 93 9.81 10.29 -7.07
N HIS A 94 9.12 9.39 -6.35
CA HIS A 94 7.67 9.30 -6.32
C HIS A 94 7.04 9.98 -5.10
N GLY A 95 7.85 10.50 -4.17
CA GLY A 95 7.40 11.26 -3.00
C GLY A 95 7.54 10.56 -1.65
N VAL A 96 8.13 9.36 -1.60
CA VAL A 96 8.50 8.75 -0.30
C VAL A 96 9.73 9.49 0.26
N VAL A 97 9.66 9.94 1.50
CA VAL A 97 10.76 10.64 2.15
C VAL A 97 11.69 9.63 2.83
N GLY A 98 12.91 9.50 2.30
CA GLY A 98 13.96 8.71 2.93
C GLY A 98 14.60 9.41 4.12
N VAL A 99 14.83 8.68 5.20
CA VAL A 99 15.38 9.21 6.46
C VAL A 99 16.52 8.32 6.95
N GLY A 100 17.55 8.97 7.49
CA GLY A 100 18.68 8.30 8.12
C GLY A 100 19.77 7.88 7.15
N ARG A 101 20.83 7.31 7.73
CA ARG A 101 22.06 6.98 7.02
C ARG A 101 21.93 5.77 6.10
N ILE A 102 21.16 4.76 6.50
CA ILE A 102 20.92 3.54 5.72
C ILE A 102 20.19 3.89 4.43
N PHE A 103 19.22 4.83 4.47
CA PHE A 103 18.62 5.36 3.25
C PHE A 103 19.67 6.04 2.36
N GLY A 104 20.53 6.87 2.94
CA GLY A 104 21.65 7.48 2.21
C GLY A 104 22.56 6.44 1.55
N TRP A 105 22.85 5.34 2.25
CA TRP A 105 23.65 4.24 1.70
C TRP A 105 23.00 3.55 0.52
N TYR A 106 21.69 3.30 0.55
CA TYR A 106 20.99 2.75 -0.61
C TYR A 106 20.92 3.73 -1.78
N ARG A 107 20.57 5.00 -1.50
CA ARG A 107 20.50 6.06 -2.51
C ARG A 107 21.84 6.26 -3.23
N ASP A 108 22.94 6.23 -2.48
CA ASP A 108 24.29 6.49 -2.99
C ASP A 108 24.99 5.22 -3.51
N GLY A 109 24.33 4.05 -3.47
CA GLY A 109 24.87 2.77 -3.94
C GLY A 109 25.95 2.15 -3.04
N VAL A 110 26.09 2.61 -1.79
CA VAL A 110 26.97 2.00 -0.77
C VAL A 110 26.41 0.67 -0.28
N ALA A 111 25.09 0.60 -0.13
CA ALA A 111 24.31 -0.63 0.06
C ALA A 111 23.49 -0.85 -1.22
N VAL A 112 23.47 -2.09 -1.72
CA VAL A 112 22.76 -2.44 -2.97
C VAL A 112 21.86 -3.65 -2.76
N ASP A 113 22.32 -4.62 -1.98
CA ASP A 113 21.59 -5.86 -1.73
C ASP A 113 20.55 -5.70 -0.61
N ASP A 114 19.39 -6.31 -0.77
CA ASP A 114 18.31 -6.30 0.22
C ASP A 114 18.75 -6.96 1.55
N SER A 115 19.69 -7.91 1.49
CA SER A 115 20.24 -8.59 2.67
C SER A 115 21.11 -7.70 3.56
N GLU A 116 21.48 -6.50 3.11
CA GLU A 116 22.24 -5.52 3.90
C GLU A 116 21.52 -5.18 5.21
N VAL A 117 20.19 -5.07 5.15
CA VAL A 117 19.32 -4.79 6.31
C VAL A 117 18.67 -6.05 6.90
N ALA A 118 18.81 -7.21 6.26
CA ALA A 118 18.21 -8.45 6.72
C ALA A 118 18.87 -8.97 8.01
N LEU A 119 18.04 -9.49 8.90
CA LEU A 119 18.42 -10.15 10.14
C LEU A 119 17.33 -11.13 10.55
N LEU A 120 17.69 -12.12 11.36
CA LEU A 120 16.74 -12.98 12.05
C LEU A 120 16.28 -12.29 13.33
N HIS A 121 14.97 -12.28 13.58
CA HIS A 121 14.38 -11.72 14.79
C HIS A 121 13.38 -12.70 15.41
N ALA A 122 13.12 -12.53 16.70
CA ALA A 122 12.07 -13.28 17.37
C ALA A 122 10.68 -12.80 16.91
N ASP A 123 9.63 -13.53 17.30
CA ASP A 123 8.25 -13.17 16.99
C ASP A 123 7.69 -12.05 17.90
N ALA A 124 6.39 -11.77 17.74
CA ALA A 124 5.68 -10.76 18.51
C ALA A 124 5.67 -11.04 20.03
N GLU A 125 5.60 -12.30 20.45
CA GLU A 125 5.58 -12.69 21.88
C GLU A 125 6.88 -12.30 22.58
N HIS A 126 7.98 -12.32 21.82
CA HIS A 126 9.32 -11.94 22.28
C HIS A 126 9.70 -10.50 21.88
N GLY A 127 8.73 -9.69 21.45
CA GLY A 127 8.91 -8.27 21.15
C GLY A 127 9.77 -7.98 19.92
N TRP A 128 9.80 -8.89 18.94
CA TRP A 128 10.55 -8.73 17.69
C TRP A 128 12.06 -8.55 17.86
N ARG A 129 12.64 -8.94 18.99
CA ARG A 129 14.06 -8.69 19.28
C ARG A 129 14.97 -9.30 18.19
N PRO A 130 16.02 -8.58 17.74
CA PRO A 130 16.97 -9.14 16.80
C PRO A 130 17.75 -10.29 17.45
N LEU A 131 17.92 -11.38 16.70
CA LEU A 131 18.71 -12.57 17.07
C LEU A 131 20.06 -12.59 16.34
N THR A 132 20.13 -11.92 15.19
CA THR A 132 21.36 -11.74 14.40
C THR A 132 21.59 -10.26 14.07
N VAL A 133 22.74 -10.00 13.45
CA VAL A 133 23.24 -8.67 13.13
C VAL A 133 23.07 -8.41 11.63
N PRO A 134 22.50 -7.27 11.23
CA PRO A 134 22.43 -6.85 9.83
C PRO A 134 23.78 -6.30 9.36
N LEU A 135 24.10 -6.46 8.07
CA LEU A 135 25.40 -6.06 7.53
C LEU A 135 25.64 -4.54 7.64
N VAL A 136 24.59 -3.73 7.54
CA VAL A 136 24.67 -2.26 7.75
C VAL A 136 25.22 -1.89 9.13
N ASN A 137 24.88 -2.64 10.20
CA ASN A 137 25.43 -2.38 11.53
C ASN A 137 26.91 -2.76 11.61
N VAL A 138 27.34 -3.78 10.87
CA VAL A 138 28.77 -4.15 10.79
C VAL A 138 29.56 -3.09 10.04
N ARG A 139 29.04 -2.58 8.91
CA ARG A 139 29.65 -1.45 8.19
C ARG A 139 29.80 -0.24 9.09
N HIS A 140 28.75 0.10 9.85
CA HIS A 140 28.79 1.21 10.80
C HIS A 140 29.85 1.01 11.89
N ALA A 141 29.92 -0.18 12.49
CA ALA A 141 30.93 -0.52 13.47
C ALA A 141 32.36 -0.41 12.91
N ALA A 142 32.57 -0.86 11.67
CA ALA A 142 33.86 -0.77 10.99
C ALA A 142 34.29 0.68 10.78
N GLU A 143 33.37 1.57 10.40
CA GLU A 143 33.64 3.01 10.26
C GLU A 143 33.95 3.68 11.61
N LEU A 144 33.20 3.34 12.67
CA LEU A 144 33.46 3.87 14.02
C LEU A 144 34.83 3.43 14.52
N ALA A 145 35.19 2.15 14.34
CA ALA A 145 36.50 1.63 14.72
C ALA A 145 37.64 2.25 13.88
N LEU A 146 37.41 2.52 12.59
CA LEU A 146 38.35 3.26 11.75
C LEU A 146 38.56 4.70 12.27
N LYS A 147 37.47 5.40 12.59
CA LYS A 147 37.50 6.76 13.16
C LYS A 147 38.21 6.80 14.52
N ALA A 148 37.99 5.79 15.34
CA ALA A 148 38.67 5.61 16.64
C ALA A 148 40.12 5.12 16.51
N ARG A 149 40.61 4.86 15.29
CA ARG A 149 41.94 4.31 14.99
C ARG A 149 42.21 2.94 15.62
N VAL A 150 41.15 2.20 15.94
CA VAL A 150 41.21 0.80 16.41
C VAL A 150 41.49 -0.13 15.23
N LEU A 151 40.86 0.14 14.09
CA LEU A 151 41.11 -0.56 12.84
C LEU A 151 41.74 0.40 11.82
N GLY A 152 42.68 -0.11 11.03
CA GLY A 152 43.09 0.52 9.78
C GLY A 152 42.09 0.22 8.66
N ARG A 153 42.24 0.86 7.49
CA ARG A 153 41.34 0.66 6.33
C ARG A 153 41.22 -0.82 5.92
N ALA A 154 42.34 -1.54 5.87
CA ALA A 154 42.36 -2.96 5.53
C ALA A 154 41.62 -3.81 6.57
N GLY A 155 41.80 -3.51 7.86
CA GLY A 155 41.13 -4.22 8.95
C GLY A 155 39.61 -3.99 8.95
N ALA A 156 39.18 -2.75 8.73
CA ALA A 156 37.76 -2.39 8.60
C ALA A 156 37.11 -3.06 7.38
N LYS A 157 37.80 -3.09 6.23
CA LYS A 157 37.33 -3.81 5.04
C LYS A 157 37.19 -5.31 5.32
N ALA A 158 38.21 -5.93 5.92
CA ALA A 158 38.20 -7.34 6.26
C ALA A 158 37.02 -7.72 7.18
N LEU A 159 36.66 -6.85 8.13
CA LEU A 159 35.49 -7.06 8.99
C LEU A 159 34.19 -7.13 8.19
N VAL A 160 33.99 -6.17 7.29
CA VAL A 160 32.78 -6.10 6.45
C VAL A 160 32.73 -7.28 5.49
N ASP A 161 33.85 -7.62 4.84
CA ASP A 161 33.93 -8.76 3.92
C ASP A 161 33.63 -10.09 4.66
N ALA A 162 34.22 -10.30 5.84
CA ALA A 162 33.98 -11.49 6.65
C ALA A 162 32.52 -11.60 7.08
N ALA A 163 31.91 -10.49 7.51
CA ALA A 163 30.50 -10.46 7.87
C ALA A 163 29.55 -10.69 6.68
N ALA A 164 29.89 -10.16 5.51
CA ALA A 164 29.14 -10.38 4.28
C ALA A 164 29.20 -11.85 3.83
N GLY A 165 30.30 -12.55 4.13
CA GLY A 165 30.45 -13.99 3.89
C GLY A 165 29.61 -14.89 4.83
N VAL A 166 29.08 -14.35 5.94
CA VAL A 166 28.19 -15.08 6.84
C VAL A 166 26.73 -14.82 6.44
N PHE A 167 25.97 -15.90 6.23
CA PHE A 167 24.54 -15.80 5.93
C PHE A 167 23.80 -15.05 7.05
N TYR A 168 22.88 -14.16 6.68
CA TYR A 168 22.32 -13.17 7.61
C TYR A 168 21.54 -13.81 8.80
N GLN A 169 21.00 -15.02 8.61
CA GLN A 169 20.32 -15.78 9.68
C GLN A 169 21.29 -16.40 10.69
N GLU A 170 22.57 -16.40 10.38
CA GLU A 170 23.63 -16.94 11.25
C GLU A 170 24.57 -15.84 11.74
N ARG A 171 24.47 -14.63 11.19
CA ARG A 171 25.40 -13.53 11.41
C ARG A 171 25.33 -12.96 12.82
N THR A 172 26.19 -13.43 13.71
CA THR A 172 26.35 -12.89 15.07
C THR A 172 27.74 -12.28 15.22
N TRP A 173 27.92 -11.34 16.16
CA TRP A 173 29.23 -10.75 16.43
C TRP A 173 30.32 -11.80 16.73
N PRO A 174 30.08 -12.86 17.54
CA PRO A 174 31.05 -13.92 17.73
C PRO A 174 31.47 -14.61 16.42
N ARG A 175 30.51 -14.94 15.54
CA ARG A 175 30.80 -15.56 14.24
C ARG A 175 31.55 -14.64 13.29
N ILE A 176 31.18 -13.35 13.26
CA ILE A 176 31.92 -12.34 12.49
C ILE A 176 33.36 -12.25 13.00
N ARG A 177 33.55 -12.26 14.32
CA ARG A 177 34.86 -12.14 14.97
C ARG A 177 35.75 -13.35 14.71
N GLU A 178 35.18 -14.55 14.66
CA GLU A 178 35.83 -15.79 14.22
C GLU A 178 36.20 -15.73 12.74
N ALA A 179 35.25 -15.34 11.88
CA ALA A 179 35.47 -15.28 10.43
C ALA A 179 36.56 -14.28 10.01
N VAL A 180 36.70 -13.15 10.73
CA VAL A 180 37.73 -12.14 10.45
C VAL A 180 39.08 -12.46 11.08
N GLU A 181 39.15 -13.42 12.02
CA GLU A 181 40.36 -13.73 12.78
C GLU A 181 41.61 -13.99 11.91
N PRO A 182 41.53 -14.77 10.81
CA PRO A 182 42.69 -15.04 9.95
C PRO A 182 43.23 -13.79 9.25
N ALA A 183 42.40 -12.75 9.07
CA ALA A 183 42.76 -11.52 8.38
C ALA A 183 43.35 -10.45 9.32
N TRP A 184 43.25 -10.64 10.63
CA TRP A 184 43.74 -9.69 11.64
C TRP A 184 44.97 -10.20 12.37
N THR A 185 45.92 -9.32 12.63
CA THR A 185 47.05 -9.62 13.52
C THR A 185 46.60 -9.64 14.99
N ARG A 186 47.37 -10.28 15.86
CA ARG A 186 47.07 -10.33 17.31
C ARG A 186 46.84 -8.94 17.93
N PRO A 187 47.66 -7.90 17.66
CA PRO A 187 47.40 -6.57 18.21
C PRO A 187 46.08 -5.94 17.73
N VAL A 188 45.69 -6.15 16.47
CA VAL A 188 44.42 -5.66 15.93
C VAL A 188 43.24 -6.33 16.62
N ARG A 189 43.35 -7.65 16.85
CA ARG A 189 42.35 -8.43 17.60
C ARG A 189 42.16 -7.91 19.02
N GLU A 190 43.25 -7.75 19.77
CA GLU A 190 43.22 -7.24 21.14
C GLU A 190 42.64 -5.81 21.22
N ALA A 191 43.02 -4.94 20.27
CA ALA A 191 42.50 -3.57 20.20
C ALA A 191 40.99 -3.54 19.87
N TRP A 192 40.55 -4.37 18.92
CA TRP A 192 39.13 -4.50 18.59
C TRP A 192 38.32 -5.04 19.78
N ASP A 193 38.77 -6.13 20.42
CA ASP A 193 38.04 -6.77 21.51
C ASP A 193 37.90 -5.81 22.71
N ALA A 194 38.97 -5.06 23.03
CA ALA A 194 38.94 -4.03 24.07
C ALA A 194 37.95 -2.90 23.73
N TRP A 195 37.98 -2.37 22.50
CA TRP A 195 37.07 -1.31 22.08
C TRP A 195 35.61 -1.77 22.02
N PHE A 196 35.36 -2.94 21.43
CA PHE A 196 34.03 -3.50 21.22
C PHE A 196 33.35 -3.89 22.54
N SER A 197 34.12 -4.21 23.58
CA SER A 197 33.58 -4.48 24.93
C SER A 197 32.81 -3.30 25.54
N GLY A 198 33.09 -2.07 25.09
CA GLY A 198 32.33 -0.87 25.46
C GLY A 198 30.95 -0.77 24.80
N GLY A 199 30.61 -1.71 23.90
CA GLY A 199 29.42 -1.66 23.07
C GLY A 199 29.63 -0.86 21.79
N VAL A 200 28.78 -1.13 20.79
CA VAL A 200 28.76 -0.39 19.52
C VAL A 200 27.36 0.12 19.26
N GLU A 201 27.27 1.31 18.67
CA GLU A 201 25.99 1.91 18.28
C GLU A 201 25.28 1.05 17.24
N ASP A 202 23.96 0.90 17.41
CA ASP A 202 23.09 0.22 16.46
C ASP A 202 22.55 1.23 15.44
N LEU A 203 23.05 1.18 14.20
CA LEU A 203 22.67 2.13 13.17
C LEU A 203 21.19 2.01 12.79
N LYS A 204 20.66 0.78 12.68
CA LYS A 204 19.22 0.58 12.40
C LYS A 204 18.36 1.24 13.47
N ARG A 205 18.77 1.13 14.73
CA ARG A 205 18.08 1.79 15.85
C ARG A 205 18.16 3.31 15.78
N LEU A 206 19.34 3.88 15.50
CA LEU A 206 19.51 5.33 15.36
C LEU A 206 18.62 5.89 14.23
N ASP A 207 18.67 5.27 13.06
CA ASP A 207 17.84 5.65 11.90
C ASP A 207 16.35 5.45 12.16
N ALA A 208 15.95 4.38 12.87
CA ALA A 208 14.55 4.16 13.26
C ALA A 208 14.03 5.29 14.17
N ILE A 209 14.84 5.72 15.15
CA ILE A 209 14.51 6.86 16.03
C ILE A 209 14.36 8.14 15.21
N GLU A 210 15.30 8.41 14.31
CA GLU A 210 15.25 9.58 13.42
C GLU A 210 13.99 9.56 12.54
N CYS A 211 13.70 8.44 11.89
CA CYS A 211 12.54 8.29 11.01
C CYS A 211 11.22 8.51 11.74
N VAL A 212 11.06 7.94 12.95
CA VAL A 212 9.88 8.17 13.81
C VAL A 212 9.77 9.65 14.21
N ARG A 213 10.89 10.31 14.55
CA ARG A 213 10.90 11.74 14.88
C ARG A 213 10.47 12.59 13.69
N THR A 214 10.98 12.32 12.50
CA THR A 214 10.64 13.05 11.28
C THR A 214 9.15 12.94 10.95
N GLY A 215 8.59 11.72 11.02
CA GLY A 215 7.15 11.52 10.83
C GLY A 215 6.30 12.25 11.89
N ALA A 216 6.74 12.22 13.15
CA ALA A 216 6.06 12.94 14.23
C ALA A 216 6.12 14.46 14.08
N GLU A 217 7.26 14.99 13.64
CA GLU A 217 7.44 16.41 13.36
C GLU A 217 6.50 16.85 12.24
N PHE A 218 6.42 16.08 11.15
CA PHE A 218 5.50 16.34 10.05
C PHE A 218 4.05 16.44 10.54
N VAL A 219 3.58 15.43 11.28
CA VAL A 219 2.21 15.44 11.84
C VAL A 219 1.98 16.66 12.73
N SER A 220 3.01 17.14 13.43
CA SER A 220 2.88 18.28 14.35
C SER A 220 2.89 19.66 13.67
N ARG A 221 3.55 19.81 12.52
CA ARG A 221 3.83 21.12 11.90
C ARG A 221 3.22 21.30 10.52
N ALA A 222 3.18 20.25 9.72
CA ALA A 222 2.74 20.34 8.34
C ALA A 222 1.21 20.26 8.24
N PRO A 223 0.59 20.86 7.22
CA PRO A 223 -0.80 20.54 6.86
C PRO A 223 -0.90 19.08 6.37
N PRO A 224 -2.10 18.49 6.33
CA PRO A 224 -2.32 17.22 5.62
C PRO A 224 -1.84 17.33 4.18
N MET A 225 -1.21 16.27 3.67
CA MET A 225 -0.87 16.21 2.25
C MET A 225 -2.14 16.16 1.40
N GLN A 226 -2.07 16.79 0.24
CA GLN A 226 -3.10 16.59 -0.77
C GLN A 226 -2.91 15.21 -1.41
N PRO A 227 -4.00 14.53 -1.82
CA PRO A 227 -3.93 13.30 -2.59
C PRO A 227 -2.94 13.42 -3.76
N GLY A 228 -2.02 12.47 -3.87
CA GLY A 228 -0.98 12.45 -4.89
C GLY A 228 -1.51 12.14 -6.29
N VAL A 229 -0.58 12.12 -7.27
CA VAL A 229 -0.90 11.76 -8.66
C VAL A 229 -1.52 10.36 -8.72
N ARG A 230 -2.67 10.26 -9.38
CA ARG A 230 -3.36 8.99 -9.60
C ARG A 230 -2.51 8.04 -10.43
N ARG A 231 -2.46 6.77 -10.02
CA ARG A 231 -1.84 5.71 -10.83
C ARG A 231 -2.88 4.66 -11.18
N ASN A 232 -2.61 3.97 -12.30
CA ASN A 232 -3.38 2.83 -12.76
C ASN A 232 -2.53 1.57 -12.56
N PRO A 233 -2.60 0.95 -11.36
CA PRO A 233 -1.81 -0.24 -11.09
C PRO A 233 -2.28 -1.42 -11.95
N SER A 234 -1.37 -2.39 -12.13
CA SER A 234 -1.65 -3.60 -12.91
C SER A 234 -2.86 -4.38 -12.35
N SER A 235 -3.46 -5.24 -13.19
CA SER A 235 -4.57 -6.09 -12.76
C SER A 235 -4.19 -7.02 -11.60
N LEU A 236 -2.93 -7.43 -11.50
CA LEU A 236 -2.42 -8.20 -10.36
C LEU A 236 -2.52 -7.40 -9.06
N VAL A 237 -2.02 -6.17 -9.06
CA VAL A 237 -2.02 -5.29 -7.88
C VAL A 237 -3.45 -4.95 -7.46
N ARG A 238 -4.33 -4.62 -8.41
CA ARG A 238 -5.75 -4.33 -8.11
C ARG A 238 -6.47 -5.51 -7.47
N ARG A 239 -6.28 -6.72 -8.01
CA ARG A 239 -6.88 -7.95 -7.46
C ARG A 239 -6.31 -8.28 -6.08
N ARG A 240 -5.01 -8.11 -5.89
CA ARG A 240 -4.37 -8.31 -4.58
C ARG A 240 -4.90 -7.33 -3.54
N ARG A 241 -4.96 -6.04 -3.87
CA ARG A 241 -5.51 -5.02 -2.96
C ARG A 241 -6.93 -5.37 -2.54
N LEU A 242 -7.82 -5.70 -3.48
CA LEU A 242 -9.20 -6.08 -3.16
C LEU A 242 -9.31 -7.19 -2.10
N MET A 243 -8.40 -8.16 -2.11
CA MET A 243 -8.41 -9.29 -1.19
C MET A 243 -7.69 -9.00 0.14
N GLU A 244 -6.64 -8.18 0.12
CA GLU A 244 -5.76 -7.93 1.25
C GLU A 244 -6.15 -6.70 2.08
N ASP A 245 -7.03 -5.85 1.56
CA ASP A 245 -7.53 -4.65 2.24
C ASP A 245 -8.49 -5.01 3.39
N VAL A 246 -8.93 -3.97 4.13
CA VAL A 246 -9.95 -4.10 5.18
C VAL A 246 -11.14 -3.18 4.94
N THR A 247 -12.32 -3.76 5.09
CA THR A 247 -13.59 -3.04 5.10
C THR A 247 -13.93 -2.63 6.53
N ARG A 248 -14.28 -1.35 6.76
CA ARG A 248 -14.62 -0.86 8.10
C ARG A 248 -16.11 -0.68 8.30
N VAL A 249 -16.67 -1.40 9.27
CA VAL A 249 -18.07 -1.27 9.69
C VAL A 249 -18.11 -0.71 11.10
N GLY A 250 -18.40 0.59 11.22
CA GLY A 250 -18.26 1.30 12.48
C GLY A 250 -16.81 1.29 12.97
N SER A 251 -16.59 0.83 14.21
CA SER A 251 -15.24 0.68 14.77
C SER A 251 -14.52 -0.60 14.31
N ARG A 252 -15.25 -1.58 13.76
CA ARG A 252 -14.73 -2.91 13.42
C ARG A 252 -14.11 -2.92 12.03
N ALA A 253 -12.90 -3.47 11.93
CA ALA A 253 -12.30 -3.86 10.65
C ALA A 253 -12.65 -5.31 10.32
N VAL A 254 -12.98 -5.56 9.06
CA VAL A 254 -13.29 -6.88 8.49
C VAL A 254 -12.39 -7.08 7.29
N ASP A 255 -11.76 -8.26 7.20
CA ASP A 255 -10.95 -8.66 6.06
C ASP A 255 -11.79 -8.62 4.76
N SER A 256 -11.35 -7.83 3.78
CA SER A 256 -12.09 -7.66 2.53
C SER A 256 -12.13 -8.95 1.70
N GLY A 257 -11.10 -9.82 1.81
CA GLY A 257 -11.10 -11.15 1.21
C GLY A 257 -12.25 -12.02 1.70
N ARG A 258 -12.52 -12.03 3.01
CA ARG A 258 -13.69 -12.73 3.60
C ARG A 258 -15.02 -12.15 3.16
N VAL A 259 -15.09 -10.82 2.96
CA VAL A 259 -16.29 -10.19 2.36
C VAL A 259 -16.49 -10.71 0.94
N MET A 260 -15.43 -10.78 0.14
CA MET A 260 -15.48 -11.31 -1.22
C MET A 260 -15.87 -12.79 -1.28
N GLU A 261 -15.41 -13.62 -0.34
CA GLU A 261 -15.83 -15.02 -0.22
C GLU A 261 -17.33 -15.14 0.03
N LEU A 262 -17.86 -14.33 0.96
CA LEU A 262 -19.30 -14.30 1.26
C LEU A 262 -20.10 -13.83 0.04
N LEU A 263 -19.67 -12.75 -0.62
CA LEU A 263 -20.33 -12.21 -1.81
C LEU A 263 -20.33 -13.21 -2.97
N ARG A 264 -19.26 -14.00 -3.12
CA ARG A 264 -19.17 -15.02 -4.17
C ARG A 264 -20.19 -16.15 -3.99
N GLY A 265 -20.64 -16.39 -2.75
CA GLY A 265 -21.68 -17.36 -2.43
C GLY A 265 -23.11 -16.82 -2.55
N ALA A 266 -23.31 -15.54 -2.85
CA ALA A 266 -24.64 -14.95 -2.97
C ALA A 266 -25.36 -15.42 -4.26
N PRO A 267 -26.70 -15.61 -4.24
CA PRO A 267 -27.45 -16.01 -5.44
C PRO A 267 -27.24 -15.08 -6.65
N ASP A 268 -27.15 -13.77 -6.39
CA ASP A 268 -26.99 -12.74 -7.42
C ASP A 268 -25.53 -12.45 -7.79
N ALA A 269 -24.56 -13.18 -7.22
CA ALA A 269 -23.13 -12.90 -7.39
C ALA A 269 -22.71 -12.86 -8.86
N ALA A 270 -23.24 -13.79 -9.67
CA ALA A 270 -22.98 -13.84 -11.11
C ALA A 270 -23.51 -12.60 -11.83
N ALA A 271 -24.74 -12.17 -11.53
CA ALA A 271 -25.34 -10.99 -12.12
C ALA A 271 -24.57 -9.71 -11.76
N TRP A 272 -24.16 -9.55 -10.50
CA TRP A 272 -23.34 -8.41 -10.07
C TRP A 272 -21.98 -8.39 -10.77
N ALA A 273 -21.32 -9.56 -10.86
CA ALA A 273 -20.03 -9.69 -11.51
C ALA A 273 -20.13 -9.36 -13.02
N GLU A 274 -21.15 -9.87 -13.70
CA GLU A 274 -21.39 -9.61 -15.11
C GLU A 274 -21.66 -8.13 -15.38
N ALA A 275 -22.53 -7.49 -14.60
CA ALA A 275 -22.78 -6.05 -14.71
C ALA A 275 -21.51 -5.23 -14.48
N GLY A 276 -20.68 -5.61 -13.50
CA GLY A 276 -19.40 -4.97 -13.24
C GLY A 276 -18.38 -5.17 -14.36
N LEU A 277 -18.31 -6.37 -14.94
CA LEU A 277 -17.41 -6.71 -16.04
C LEU A 277 -17.78 -5.97 -17.32
N ARG A 278 -19.07 -5.94 -17.70
CA ARG A 278 -19.57 -5.17 -18.86
C ARG A 278 -19.16 -3.70 -18.75
N ARG A 279 -19.40 -3.08 -17.59
CA ARG A 279 -18.98 -1.70 -17.31
C ARG A 279 -17.48 -1.51 -17.45
N ALA A 280 -16.69 -2.38 -16.81
CA ALA A 280 -15.23 -2.27 -16.82
C ALA A 280 -14.66 -2.42 -18.24
N LEU A 281 -15.23 -3.30 -19.05
CA LEU A 281 -14.84 -3.52 -20.44
C LEU A 281 -15.19 -2.31 -21.31
N LEU A 282 -16.43 -1.82 -21.25
CA LEU A 282 -16.86 -0.64 -22.02
C LEU A 282 -16.04 0.61 -21.65
N ALA A 283 -15.85 0.87 -20.35
CA ALA A 283 -15.03 1.99 -19.90
C ALA A 283 -13.55 1.82 -20.27
N GLY A 284 -13.03 0.59 -20.23
CA GLY A 284 -11.67 0.28 -20.68
C GLY A 284 -11.48 0.53 -22.18
N TRP A 285 -12.46 0.12 -22.99
CA TRP A 285 -12.45 0.33 -24.43
C TRP A 285 -12.60 1.80 -24.81
N ALA A 286 -13.50 2.54 -24.16
CA ALA A 286 -13.62 3.99 -24.30
C ALA A 286 -12.27 4.69 -24.08
N ARG A 287 -11.57 4.37 -23.00
CA ARG A 287 -10.23 4.90 -22.73
C ARG A 287 -9.21 4.51 -23.80
N SER A 288 -9.25 3.29 -24.33
CA SER A 288 -8.34 2.89 -25.40
C SER A 288 -8.56 3.64 -26.71
N LEU A 289 -9.74 4.25 -26.89
CA LEU A 289 -10.07 5.14 -28.00
C LEU A 289 -9.75 6.62 -27.68
N GLY A 290 -9.15 6.92 -26.53
CA GLY A 290 -8.83 8.28 -26.09
C GLY A 290 -10.02 9.06 -25.53
N LEU A 291 -11.11 8.38 -25.16
CA LEU A 291 -12.25 9.03 -24.50
C LEU A 291 -12.03 9.10 -22.99
N ASP A 292 -12.28 10.28 -22.45
CA ASP A 292 -12.24 10.57 -21.02
C ASP A 292 -13.58 11.15 -20.57
N ALA A 293 -13.98 10.83 -19.33
CA ALA A 293 -15.15 11.45 -18.72
C ALA A 293 -14.76 12.81 -18.13
N THR A 294 -15.60 13.81 -18.35
CA THR A 294 -15.42 15.15 -17.77
C THR A 294 -15.70 15.13 -16.27
N GLU A 295 -15.15 16.11 -15.54
CA GLU A 295 -15.43 16.28 -14.11
C GLU A 295 -16.94 16.42 -13.81
N GLU A 296 -17.67 17.08 -14.71
CA GLU A 296 -19.12 17.28 -14.60
C GLU A 296 -19.88 15.96 -14.74
N GLU A 297 -19.50 15.11 -15.69
CA GLU A 297 -20.11 13.77 -15.87
C GLU A 297 -19.84 12.86 -14.68
N ILE A 298 -18.60 12.87 -14.16
CA ILE A 298 -18.24 12.09 -12.96
C ILE A 298 -19.05 12.57 -11.74
N ALA A 299 -19.15 13.89 -11.55
CA ALA A 299 -19.92 14.48 -10.45
C ALA A 299 -21.42 14.18 -10.57
N ALA A 300 -21.97 14.15 -11.79
CA ALA A 300 -23.36 13.78 -12.04
C ALA A 300 -23.63 12.32 -11.66
N GLU A 301 -22.73 11.39 -12.03
CA GLU A 301 -22.84 9.97 -11.65
C GLU A 301 -22.74 9.78 -10.13
N GLU A 302 -21.84 10.52 -9.46
CA GLU A 302 -21.74 10.50 -8.00
C GLU A 302 -23.01 11.04 -7.33
N ALA A 303 -23.53 12.18 -7.79
CA ALA A 303 -24.76 12.77 -7.25
C ALA A 303 -25.96 11.83 -7.42
N ALA A 304 -26.11 11.20 -8.60
CA ALA A 304 -27.14 10.21 -8.86
C ALA A 304 -27.01 8.98 -7.92
N TRP A 305 -25.80 8.48 -7.73
CA TRP A 305 -25.52 7.34 -6.84
C TRP A 305 -25.90 7.62 -5.38
N TRP A 306 -25.61 8.84 -4.90
CA TRP A 306 -26.01 9.29 -3.56
C TRP A 306 -27.52 9.50 -3.43
N ASN A 307 -28.18 10.05 -4.45
CA ASN A 307 -29.62 10.27 -4.46
C ASN A 307 -30.40 8.95 -4.41
N GLU A 308 -29.97 7.95 -5.18
CA GLU A 308 -30.55 6.60 -5.19
C GLU A 308 -30.51 5.94 -3.79
N ARG A 309 -29.39 6.05 -3.09
CA ARG A 309 -29.16 5.41 -1.78
C ARG A 309 -29.73 6.19 -0.60
N LYS A 310 -30.09 7.47 -0.80
CA LYS A 310 -30.63 8.36 0.23
C LYS A 310 -29.74 8.45 1.49
N VAL A 311 -28.41 8.40 1.30
CA VAL A 311 -27.42 8.50 2.40
C VAL A 311 -27.16 9.97 2.71
N ARG A 312 -27.47 10.39 3.95
CA ARG A 312 -27.17 11.73 4.47
C ARG A 312 -25.68 12.06 4.33
N ALA A 313 -25.35 13.30 3.99
CA ALA A 313 -23.98 13.78 3.81
C ALA A 313 -23.05 13.40 4.98
N SER A 314 -23.51 13.59 6.22
CA SER A 314 -22.76 13.25 7.45
C SER A 314 -22.45 11.76 7.63
N ARG A 315 -23.11 10.86 6.89
CA ARG A 315 -22.87 9.41 6.94
C ARG A 315 -22.18 8.85 5.70
N ARG A 316 -21.91 9.67 4.68
CA ARG A 316 -21.34 9.21 3.40
C ARG A 316 -19.99 8.55 3.59
N GLU A 317 -19.13 9.14 4.41
CA GLU A 317 -17.80 8.60 4.68
C GLU A 317 -17.85 7.22 5.37
N ALA A 318 -18.69 7.07 6.39
CA ALA A 318 -18.89 5.78 7.07
C ALA A 318 -19.54 4.75 6.14
N PHE A 319 -20.45 5.19 5.26
CA PHE A 319 -21.07 4.32 4.25
C PHE A 319 -20.03 3.81 3.25
N LEU A 320 -19.16 4.67 2.73
CA LEU A 320 -18.07 4.27 1.84
C LEU A 320 -17.16 3.24 2.51
N ALA A 321 -16.72 3.53 3.73
CA ALA A 321 -15.85 2.63 4.49
C ALA A 321 -16.49 1.24 4.70
N ALA A 322 -17.81 1.18 4.93
CA ALA A 322 -18.56 -0.07 5.08
C ALA A 322 -18.76 -0.83 3.76
N ASN A 323 -18.61 -0.16 2.61
CA ASN A 323 -18.59 -0.78 1.29
C ASN A 323 -17.17 -1.13 0.81
N GLY A 324 -16.15 -0.95 1.65
CA GLY A 324 -14.74 -1.15 1.26
C GLY A 324 -14.29 -0.11 0.23
N LEU A 325 -14.82 1.10 0.33
CA LEU A 325 -14.51 2.22 -0.56
C LEU A 325 -13.96 3.41 0.24
N ASP A 326 -13.07 4.15 -0.39
CA ASP A 326 -12.79 5.55 -0.06
C ASP A 326 -13.40 6.51 -1.13
N ALA A 327 -13.20 7.81 -0.95
CA ALA A 327 -13.69 8.81 -1.89
C ALA A 327 -13.03 8.72 -3.27
N LEU A 328 -11.76 8.32 -3.33
CA LEU A 328 -11.01 8.15 -4.58
C LEU A 328 -11.54 6.94 -5.36
N GLU A 329 -11.86 5.86 -4.67
CA GLU A 329 -12.42 4.63 -5.23
C GLU A 329 -13.87 4.81 -5.67
N LEU A 330 -14.71 5.50 -4.89
CA LEU A 330 -16.05 5.89 -5.35
C LEU A 330 -15.94 6.66 -6.67
N ARG A 331 -15.06 7.65 -6.72
CA ARG A 331 -14.87 8.47 -7.91
C ARG A 331 -14.41 7.63 -9.12
N ARG A 332 -13.53 6.65 -8.93
CA ARG A 332 -13.13 5.70 -9.99
C ARG A 332 -14.32 4.88 -10.51
N LEU A 333 -15.24 4.47 -9.62
CA LEU A 333 -16.46 3.77 -10.02
C LEU A 333 -17.41 4.69 -10.79
N CYS A 334 -17.58 5.94 -10.36
CA CYS A 334 -18.38 6.94 -11.05
C CYS A 334 -17.81 7.28 -12.44
N GLU A 335 -16.49 7.41 -12.57
CA GLU A 335 -15.82 7.58 -13.86
C GLU A 335 -16.07 6.40 -14.80
N ALA A 336 -15.99 5.17 -14.30
CA ALA A 336 -16.32 3.99 -15.11
C ALA A 336 -17.80 3.97 -15.55
N ARG A 337 -18.73 4.43 -14.71
CA ARG A 337 -20.15 4.57 -15.08
C ARG A 337 -20.38 5.66 -16.12
N ALA A 338 -19.70 6.80 -15.99
CA ALA A 338 -19.77 7.88 -16.95
C ALA A 338 -19.29 7.43 -18.34
N LEU A 339 -18.14 6.75 -18.39
CA LEU A 339 -17.60 6.20 -19.63
C LEU A 339 -18.48 5.09 -20.24
N GLU A 340 -19.06 4.21 -19.41
CA GLU A 340 -20.05 3.23 -19.87
C GLU A 340 -21.25 3.92 -20.53
N ARG A 341 -21.80 4.96 -19.90
CA ARG A 341 -22.92 5.73 -20.46
C ARG A 341 -22.55 6.48 -21.73
N LEU A 342 -21.35 7.05 -21.79
CA LEU A 342 -20.85 7.72 -22.99
C LEU A 342 -20.75 6.72 -24.14
N ALA A 343 -20.19 5.53 -23.88
CA ALA A 343 -20.10 4.46 -24.87
C ALA A 343 -21.47 4.01 -25.38
N LEU A 344 -22.43 3.78 -24.47
CA LEU A 344 -23.79 3.39 -24.84
C LEU A 344 -24.54 4.49 -25.60
N LYS A 345 -24.43 5.75 -25.16
CA LYS A 345 -25.07 6.90 -25.81
C LYS A 345 -24.58 7.08 -27.25
N HIS A 346 -23.33 6.73 -27.51
CA HIS A 346 -22.70 6.85 -28.82
C HIS A 346 -22.49 5.51 -29.51
N ALA A 347 -23.19 4.44 -29.10
CA ALA A 347 -22.96 3.06 -29.58
C ALA A 347 -22.92 2.94 -31.11
N SER A 348 -23.81 3.62 -31.82
CA SER A 348 -23.87 3.64 -33.29
C SER A 348 -22.65 4.25 -33.98
N ARG A 349 -21.85 5.04 -33.25
CA ARG A 349 -20.59 5.64 -33.72
C ARG A 349 -19.37 5.06 -33.01
N PHE A 350 -19.58 4.29 -31.96
CA PHE A 350 -18.54 3.69 -31.12
C PHE A 350 -17.85 2.53 -31.83
N LEU A 351 -18.56 1.93 -32.78
CA LEU A 351 -18.13 0.85 -33.64
C LEU A 351 -18.38 1.21 -35.11
N PRO A 352 -17.55 0.70 -36.05
CA PRO A 352 -17.96 0.60 -37.44
C PRO A 352 -19.23 -0.26 -37.51
N ASP A 353 -20.31 0.31 -38.05
CA ASP A 353 -21.65 -0.32 -38.07
C ASP A 353 -22.18 -0.69 -36.67
N GLY A 354 -22.07 0.27 -35.74
CA GLY A 354 -22.48 0.07 -34.35
C GLY A 354 -24.01 -0.02 -34.17
N PRO A 355 -24.48 -0.71 -33.12
CA PRO A 355 -25.91 -0.91 -32.88
C PRO A 355 -26.61 0.40 -32.53
N SER A 356 -27.84 0.52 -32.99
CA SER A 356 -28.78 1.57 -32.59
C SER A 356 -29.46 1.25 -31.25
N TRP A 357 -30.06 2.28 -30.65
CA TRP A 357 -30.84 2.12 -29.44
C TRP A 357 -32.09 1.24 -29.66
N ASP A 358 -32.76 1.38 -30.81
CA ASP A 358 -33.98 0.63 -31.14
C ASP A 358 -33.70 -0.87 -31.31
N GLU A 359 -32.57 -1.23 -31.95
CA GLU A 359 -32.14 -2.62 -32.08
C GLU A 359 -31.89 -3.26 -30.70
N ALA A 360 -31.23 -2.53 -29.81
CA ALA A 360 -30.97 -2.99 -28.44
C ALA A 360 -32.27 -3.15 -27.65
N LEU A 361 -33.19 -2.18 -27.72
CA LEU A 361 -34.50 -2.26 -27.08
C LEU A 361 -35.29 -3.46 -27.59
N ALA A 362 -35.39 -3.62 -28.91
CA ALA A 362 -36.15 -4.70 -29.53
C ALA A 362 -35.58 -6.07 -29.14
N SER A 363 -34.25 -6.20 -29.09
CA SER A 363 -33.59 -7.44 -28.68
C SER A 363 -33.97 -7.84 -27.25
N GLU A 364 -33.79 -6.95 -26.28
CA GLU A 364 -34.07 -7.26 -24.87
C GLU A 364 -35.57 -7.42 -24.60
N ALA A 365 -36.42 -6.58 -25.20
CA ALA A 365 -37.87 -6.70 -25.06
C ALA A 365 -38.43 -8.01 -25.63
N ARG A 366 -37.81 -8.56 -26.68
CA ARG A 366 -38.17 -9.88 -27.21
C ARG A 366 -37.70 -11.00 -26.30
N MET A 367 -36.47 -10.92 -25.79
CA MET A 367 -35.94 -11.92 -24.86
C MET A 367 -36.74 -11.97 -23.55
N GLY A 368 -37.19 -10.83 -23.03
CA GLY A 368 -37.96 -10.76 -21.80
C GLY A 368 -39.49 -10.88 -21.97
N GLY A 369 -39.98 -11.04 -23.20
CA GLY A 369 -41.41 -11.17 -23.51
C GLY A 369 -42.21 -9.86 -23.49
N GLN A 370 -41.59 -8.71 -23.21
CA GLN A 370 -42.27 -7.40 -23.22
C GLN A 370 -42.75 -7.02 -24.62
N TRP A 371 -42.07 -7.48 -25.67
CA TRP A 371 -42.50 -7.27 -27.05
C TRP A 371 -43.88 -7.91 -27.30
N GLU A 372 -44.07 -9.15 -26.82
CA GLU A 372 -45.35 -9.86 -26.97
C GLU A 372 -46.45 -9.18 -26.17
N GLN A 373 -46.17 -8.73 -24.94
CA GLN A 373 -47.10 -7.96 -24.12
C GLN A 373 -47.52 -6.65 -24.81
N ALA A 374 -46.57 -5.89 -25.34
CA ALA A 374 -46.84 -4.65 -26.05
C ALA A 374 -47.65 -4.90 -27.34
N ALA A 375 -47.31 -5.96 -28.09
CA ALA A 375 -48.03 -6.32 -29.31
C ALA A 375 -49.49 -6.72 -29.02
N ARG A 376 -49.74 -7.48 -27.95
CA ARG A 376 -51.11 -7.82 -27.53
C ARG A 376 -51.91 -6.60 -27.11
N ALA A 377 -51.30 -5.72 -26.30
CA ALA A 377 -51.97 -4.50 -25.83
C ALA A 377 -52.39 -3.59 -26.99
N LEU A 378 -51.60 -3.53 -28.07
CA LEU A 378 -51.96 -2.81 -29.29
C LEU A 378 -53.10 -3.50 -30.04
N ALA A 379 -53.03 -4.82 -30.23
CA ALA A 379 -54.10 -5.57 -30.91
C ALA A 379 -55.46 -5.43 -30.20
N GLU A 380 -55.49 -5.51 -28.87
CA GLU A 380 -56.71 -5.33 -28.07
C GLU A 380 -57.26 -3.89 -28.13
N ALA A 381 -56.38 -2.89 -28.25
CA ALA A 381 -56.79 -1.49 -28.41
C ALA A 381 -57.38 -1.22 -29.80
N ASP A 382 -56.80 -1.82 -30.85
CA ASP A 382 -57.28 -1.70 -32.22
C ASP A 382 -58.66 -2.37 -32.37
N ASP A 383 -58.85 -3.57 -31.80
CA ASP A 383 -60.15 -4.26 -31.77
C ASP A 383 -61.23 -3.44 -31.02
N ALA A 384 -60.87 -2.76 -29.93
CA ALA A 384 -61.79 -1.91 -29.17
C ALA A 384 -62.16 -0.60 -29.89
N SER A 385 -61.32 -0.10 -30.80
CA SER A 385 -61.65 1.06 -31.65
C SER A 385 -62.57 0.69 -32.81
N ASP A 386 -62.44 -0.52 -33.36
CA ASP A 386 -63.29 -1.00 -34.47
C ASP A 386 -64.71 -1.38 -34.02
N GLU A 387 -64.95 -1.71 -32.74
CA GLU A 387 -66.30 -1.96 -32.20
C GLU A 387 -67.08 -0.68 -31.82
N GLY A 388 -66.46 0.50 -31.94
CA GLY A 388 -67.03 1.81 -31.57
C GLY A 388 -67.51 2.69 -32.74
N GLU A 389 -67.23 2.32 -33.99
CA GLU A 389 -67.82 2.88 -35.23
C GLU A 389 -69.01 2.03 -35.70
#